data_AF-K1Z3D2-F1
#
_entry.id   AF-K1Z3D2-F1
#
_cell.length_a   1.000
_cell.length_b   1.000
_cell.length_c   1.000
_cell.angle_alpha   90.00
_cell.angle_beta   90.00
_cell.angle_gamma   90.00
#
_symmetry.space_group_name_H-M   'P 1'
#
loop_
_entity.id
_entity.type
_entity.pdbx_description
1 polymer ?
#
loop_
_entity_poly.entity_id
_entity_poly.type
_entity_poly.pdbx_seq_one_letter_code
_entity_poly.pdbx_strand_id
1 'polypeptide(L)'
;MEKILNFLNRLQQNNNRPWFEENKKEYKEAQEIFNGFVEKLIMGIASFDPSVNNLTVKDCIYRIYRDVRFSSDKSPYKTHMGAFVSPHGKGSGLSGYYFHLEAKGAEYIGGHIISTGIY
;
A
#
# COMPACT_ATOMS: atom_id res chain seq x y z
N MET A 1 8.61 -3.10 9.73
CA MET A 1 7.92 -1.84 9.36
C MET A 1 8.88 -0.66 9.21
N GLU A 2 9.88 -0.51 10.09
CA GLU A 2 10.86 0.61 10.03
C GLU A 2 11.50 0.81 8.64
N LYS A 3 11.99 -0.26 8.00
CA LYS A 3 12.56 -0.19 6.64
C LYS A 3 11.59 0.41 5.61
N ILE A 4 10.29 0.06 5.70
CA ILE A 4 9.26 0.60 4.79
C ILE A 4 9.09 2.10 5.05
N LEU A 5 8.96 2.49 6.31
CA LEU A 5 8.79 3.90 6.70
C LEU A 5 9.99 4.74 6.28
N ASN A 6 11.21 4.25 6.49
CA ASN A 6 12.44 4.94 6.08
C ASN A 6 12.48 5.16 4.57
N PHE A 7 12.12 4.15 3.77
CA PHE A 7 12.02 4.29 2.33
C PHE A 7 10.96 5.32 1.93
N LEU A 8 9.75 5.23 2.48
CA LEU A 8 8.64 6.14 2.15
C LEU A 8 8.97 7.60 2.52
N ASN A 9 9.64 7.84 3.66
CA ASN A 9 10.09 9.18 4.06
C ASN A 9 11.11 9.76 3.07
N ARG A 10 12.09 8.96 2.65
CA ARG A 10 13.09 9.39 1.65
C ARG A 10 12.46 9.62 0.28
N LEU A 11 11.52 8.76 -0.11
CA LEU A 11 10.76 8.91 -1.35
C LEU A 11 9.93 10.20 -1.35
N GLN A 12 9.30 10.55 -0.21
CA GLN A 12 8.54 11.79 -0.08
C GLN A 12 9.41 13.03 -0.37
N GLN A 13 10.65 13.04 0.13
CA GLN A 13 11.60 14.14 -0.09
C GLN A 13 12.18 14.16 -1.51
N ASN A 14 12.17 13.02 -2.22
CA ASN A 14 12.86 12.84 -3.50
C ASN A 14 11.95 12.19 -4.56
N ASN A 15 10.68 12.60 -4.65
CA ASN A 15 9.67 11.93 -5.49
C ASN A 15 9.87 12.24 -6.98
N ASN A 16 10.90 11.65 -7.58
CA ASN A 16 11.23 11.77 -9.00
C ASN A 16 11.79 10.44 -9.54
N ARG A 17 11.71 10.27 -10.87
CA ARG A 17 12.09 9.00 -11.53
C ARG A 17 13.57 8.63 -11.36
N PRO A 18 14.53 9.55 -11.57
CA PRO A 18 15.96 9.22 -11.39
C PRO A 18 16.27 8.67 -10.01
N TRP A 19 15.83 9.38 -8.96
CA TRP A 19 16.04 8.95 -7.58
C TRP A 19 15.40 7.58 -7.31
N PHE A 20 14.18 7.35 -7.80
CA PHE A 20 13.51 6.07 -7.60
C PHE A 20 14.24 4.91 -8.29
N GLU A 21 14.77 5.09 -9.50
CA GLU A 21 15.52 4.03 -10.18
C GLU A 21 16.82 3.69 -9.45
N GLU A 22 17.54 4.69 -8.92
CA GLU A 22 18.73 4.48 -8.08
C GLU A 22 18.40 3.73 -6.77
N ASN A 23 17.23 4.00 -6.19
CA ASN A 23 16.78 3.43 -4.91
C ASN A 23 15.80 2.25 -5.07
N LYS A 24 15.67 1.71 -6.30
CA LYS A 24 14.69 0.68 -6.64
C LYS A 24 14.88 -0.62 -5.87
N LYS A 25 16.12 -0.94 -5.49
CA LYS A 25 16.43 -2.09 -4.65
C LYS A 25 15.78 -1.96 -3.27
N GLU A 26 15.92 -0.80 -2.63
CA GLU A 26 15.31 -0.53 -1.33
C GLU A 26 13.78 -0.57 -1.40
N TYR A 27 13.20 -0.07 -2.50
CA TYR A 27 11.77 -0.20 -2.75
C TYR A 27 11.33 -1.67 -2.79
N LYS A 28 12.06 -2.54 -3.50
CA LYS A 28 11.74 -3.97 -3.57
C LYS A 28 11.83 -4.65 -2.20
N GLU A 29 12.85 -4.34 -1.42
CA GLU A 29 12.98 -4.84 -0.04
C GLU A 29 11.80 -4.37 0.83
N ALA A 30 11.42 -3.10 0.75
CA ALA A 30 10.25 -2.57 1.45
C ALA A 30 8.95 -3.27 1.00
N GLN A 31 8.80 -3.50 -0.32
CA GLN A 31 7.65 -4.18 -0.90
C GLN A 31 7.54 -5.63 -0.42
N GLU A 32 8.65 -6.37 -0.34
CA GLU A 32 8.68 -7.75 0.16
C GLU A 32 8.25 -7.82 1.63
N ILE A 33 8.74 -6.89 2.47
CA ILE A 33 8.33 -6.79 3.87
C ILE A 33 6.83 -6.49 3.98
N PHE A 34 6.31 -5.58 3.15
CA PHE A 34 4.88 -5.23 3.13
C PHE A 34 4.04 -6.42 2.68
N ASN A 35 4.47 -7.16 1.66
CA ASN A 35 3.79 -8.35 1.18
C ASN A 35 3.68 -9.43 2.27
N GLY A 36 4.75 -9.69 3.01
CA GLY A 36 4.72 -10.64 4.14
C GLY A 36 3.81 -10.19 5.28
N PHE A 37 3.66 -8.88 5.49
CA PHE A 37 2.64 -8.34 6.41
C PHE A 37 1.22 -8.57 5.87
N VAL A 38 0.98 -8.28 4.60
CA VAL A 38 -0.35 -8.44 3.97
C VAL A 38 -0.79 -9.90 3.96
N GLU A 39 0.13 -10.85 3.77
CA GLU A 39 -0.18 -12.28 3.89
C GLU A 39 -0.71 -12.62 5.28
N LYS A 40 -0.04 -12.14 6.34
CA LYS A 40 -0.51 -12.30 7.73
C LYS A 40 -1.83 -11.58 7.99
N LEU A 41 -2.03 -10.41 7.39
CA LEU A 41 -3.28 -9.65 7.49
C LEU A 41 -4.45 -10.44 6.88
N ILE A 42 -4.25 -11.02 5.69
CA ILE A 42 -5.26 -11.87 5.03
C ILE A 42 -5.60 -13.06 5.93
N MET A 43 -4.61 -13.79 6.45
CA MET A 43 -4.84 -14.92 7.37
C MET A 43 -5.56 -14.49 8.64
N GLY A 44 -5.22 -13.32 9.19
CA GLY A 44 -5.89 -12.76 10.37
C GLY A 44 -7.36 -12.45 10.09
N ILE A 45 -7.67 -11.81 8.97
CA ILE A 45 -9.05 -11.49 8.58
C ILE A 45 -9.84 -12.76 8.27
N ALA A 46 -9.25 -13.68 7.52
CA ALA A 46 -9.81 -15.00 7.18
C ALA A 46 -10.29 -15.80 8.40
N SER A 47 -9.66 -15.60 9.56
CA SER A 47 -10.05 -16.28 10.80
C SER A 47 -11.46 -15.91 11.31
N PHE A 48 -11.98 -14.74 10.93
CA PHE A 48 -13.31 -14.27 11.32
C PHE A 48 -14.21 -13.89 10.14
N ASP A 49 -13.65 -13.70 8.95
CA ASP A 49 -14.37 -13.42 7.70
C ASP A 49 -13.92 -14.41 6.61
N PRO A 50 -14.59 -15.57 6.50
CA PRO A 50 -14.20 -16.61 5.55
C PRO A 50 -14.30 -16.20 4.07
N SER A 51 -14.97 -15.09 3.75
CA SER A 51 -15.15 -14.61 2.38
C SER A 51 -13.83 -14.24 1.68
N VAL A 52 -12.76 -14.05 2.47
CA VAL A 52 -11.43 -13.66 1.97
C VAL A 52 -10.39 -14.80 1.99
N ASN A 53 -10.78 -16.02 2.36
CA ASN A 53 -9.87 -17.16 2.56
C ASN A 53 -8.96 -17.52 1.37
N ASN A 54 -9.38 -17.19 0.14
CA ASN A 54 -8.68 -17.56 -1.09
C ASN A 54 -7.88 -16.41 -1.71
N LEU A 55 -7.76 -15.28 -1.03
CA LEU A 55 -7.02 -14.13 -1.54
C LEU A 55 -5.52 -14.33 -1.40
N THR A 56 -4.79 -13.93 -2.43
CA THR A 56 -3.34 -13.77 -2.36
C THR A 56 -2.98 -12.32 -2.10
N VAL A 57 -1.73 -12.07 -1.73
CA VAL A 57 -1.19 -10.71 -1.57
C VAL A 57 -1.41 -9.87 -2.83
N LYS A 58 -1.23 -10.45 -4.02
CA LYS A 58 -1.38 -9.76 -5.32
C LYS A 58 -2.79 -9.23 -5.54
N ASP A 59 -3.80 -9.94 -5.01
CA ASP A 59 -5.19 -9.54 -5.11
C ASP A 59 -5.49 -8.29 -4.28
N CYS A 60 -4.73 -8.08 -3.20
CA CYS A 60 -5.00 -7.05 -2.19
C CYS A 60 -4.12 -5.79 -2.31
N ILE A 61 -2.87 -5.90 -2.77
CA ILE A 61 -1.93 -4.77 -2.77
C ILE A 61 -2.14 -3.78 -3.92
N TYR A 62 -1.82 -2.50 -3.67
CA TYR A 62 -1.75 -1.47 -4.71
C TYR A 62 -0.32 -1.29 -5.24
N ARG A 63 -0.23 -0.80 -6.48
CA ARG A 63 1.03 -0.35 -7.09
C ARG A 63 1.47 1.00 -6.48
N ILE A 64 2.78 1.20 -6.39
CA ILE A 64 3.38 2.46 -5.92
C ILE A 64 3.24 3.61 -6.94
N TYR A 65 3.09 3.31 -8.23
CA TYR A 65 2.94 4.33 -9.27
C TYR A 65 1.64 5.10 -9.11
N ARG A 66 1.71 6.41 -9.34
CA ARG A 66 0.57 7.32 -9.28
C ARG A 66 0.05 7.64 -10.67
N ASP A 67 -1.27 7.72 -10.81
CA ASP A 67 -1.88 8.34 -11.99
C ASP A 67 -1.91 9.85 -11.79
N VAL A 68 -1.19 10.59 -12.63
CA VAL A 68 -1.00 12.04 -12.51
C VAL A 68 -1.65 12.82 -13.65
N ARG A 69 -2.43 12.15 -14.53
CA ARG A 69 -3.02 12.79 -15.72
C ARG A 69 -3.85 14.01 -15.37
N PHE A 70 -4.62 13.93 -14.28
CA PHE A 70 -5.55 14.98 -13.84
C PHE A 70 -5.13 15.67 -12.53
N SER A 71 -3.98 15.30 -11.94
CA SER A 71 -3.52 15.88 -10.67
C SER A 71 -2.70 17.15 -10.91
N SER A 72 -2.87 18.16 -10.05
CA SER A 72 -2.01 19.36 -10.03
C SER A 72 -0.58 19.03 -9.59
N ASP A 73 -0.46 18.15 -8.60
CA ASP A 73 0.82 17.55 -8.21
C ASP A 73 1.20 16.46 -9.24
N LYS A 74 2.41 16.57 -9.79
CA LYS A 74 2.93 15.66 -10.81
C LYS A 74 3.92 14.62 -10.28
N SER A 75 4.01 14.49 -8.95
CA SER A 75 4.83 13.48 -8.30
C SER A 75 4.47 12.05 -8.79
N PRO A 76 5.43 11.29 -9.36
CA PRO A 76 5.15 10.04 -10.06
C PRO A 76 4.82 8.85 -9.16
N TYR A 77 5.17 8.90 -7.88
CA TYR A 77 5.01 7.79 -6.94
C TYR A 77 4.13 8.17 -5.75
N LYS A 78 3.44 7.18 -5.20
CA LYS A 78 2.76 7.26 -3.92
C LYS A 78 3.78 7.22 -2.79
N THR A 79 3.59 8.05 -1.78
CA THR A 79 4.39 8.08 -0.54
C THR A 79 3.79 7.17 0.55
N HIS A 80 3.01 6.18 0.12
CA HIS A 80 2.35 5.21 0.97
C HIS A 80 2.26 3.83 0.30
N MET A 81 2.11 2.80 1.13
CA MET A 81 1.74 1.45 0.73
C MET A 81 0.37 1.12 1.32
N GLY A 82 -0.47 0.47 0.53
CA GLY A 82 -1.81 0.10 0.96
C GLY A 82 -2.20 -1.28 0.47
N ALA A 83 -3.10 -1.91 1.21
CA ALA A 83 -3.73 -3.16 0.84
C ALA A 83 -5.23 -3.08 1.13
N PHE A 84 -6.04 -3.60 0.23
CA PHE A 84 -7.48 -3.75 0.42
C PHE A 84 -7.86 -5.22 0.31
N VAL A 85 -8.27 -5.79 1.44
CA VAL A 85 -8.67 -7.19 1.56
C VAL A 85 -10.19 -7.23 1.44
N SER A 86 -10.69 -7.67 0.29
CA SER A 86 -12.11 -7.70 -0.05
C SER A 86 -12.41 -9.00 -0.80
N PRO A 87 -13.59 -9.62 -0.64
CA PRO A 87 -13.97 -10.78 -1.43
C PRO A 87 -13.75 -10.52 -2.92
N HIS A 88 -13.19 -11.51 -3.63
CA HIS A 88 -12.79 -11.40 -5.04
C HIS A 88 -11.69 -10.35 -5.35
N GLY A 89 -10.99 -9.83 -4.34
CA GLY A 89 -9.84 -8.95 -4.47
C GLY A 89 -10.20 -7.46 -4.48
N LYS A 90 -9.19 -6.59 -4.49
CA LYS A 90 -9.32 -5.14 -4.27
C LYS A 90 -10.17 -4.37 -5.30
N GLY A 91 -10.58 -5.01 -6.38
CA GLY A 91 -11.36 -4.39 -7.47
C GLY A 91 -12.78 -4.92 -7.59
N SER A 92 -13.27 -5.65 -6.59
CA SER A 92 -14.58 -6.32 -6.64
C SER A 92 -15.77 -5.37 -6.50
N GLY A 93 -15.57 -4.16 -5.98
CA GLY A 93 -16.65 -3.25 -5.59
C GLY A 93 -17.40 -3.68 -4.32
N LEU A 94 -16.92 -4.71 -3.63
CA LEU A 94 -17.46 -5.17 -2.36
C LEU A 94 -16.76 -4.50 -1.19
N SER A 95 -17.47 -4.42 -0.05
CA SER A 95 -16.87 -3.97 1.20
C SER A 95 -15.72 -4.87 1.62
N GLY A 96 -14.71 -4.28 2.23
CA GLY A 96 -13.54 -5.00 2.72
C GLY A 96 -12.78 -4.19 3.76
N TYR A 97 -11.54 -4.60 4.00
CA TYR A 97 -10.65 -4.05 5.02
C TYR A 97 -9.47 -3.37 4.33
N TYR A 98 -9.35 -2.06 4.48
CA TYR A 98 -8.25 -1.28 3.96
C TYR A 98 -7.20 -1.06 5.03
N PHE A 99 -5.94 -1.36 4.72
CA PHE A 99 -4.79 -1.02 5.54
C PHE A 99 -3.93 0.01 4.82
N HIS A 100 -3.55 1.07 5.54
CA HIS A 100 -2.75 2.17 5.04
C HIS A 100 -1.49 2.38 5.87
N LEU A 101 -0.36 2.50 5.17
CA LEU A 101 0.94 2.85 5.75
C LEU A 101 1.60 3.94 4.91
N GLU A 102 1.82 5.12 5.48
CA GLU A 102 2.42 6.27 4.77
C GLU A 102 3.67 6.83 5.45
N ALA A 103 4.39 7.68 4.71
CA ALA A 103 5.49 8.46 5.24
C ALA A 103 5.02 9.36 6.41
N LYS A 104 5.92 9.63 7.35
CA LYS A 104 5.65 10.55 8.46
C LYS A 104 5.41 11.95 7.91
N GLY A 105 4.29 12.56 8.30
CA GLY A 105 3.91 13.89 7.81
C GLY A 105 3.42 13.89 6.36
N ALA A 106 3.06 12.72 5.81
CA ALA A 106 2.29 12.68 4.57
C ALA A 106 0.89 13.28 4.79
N GLU A 107 0.42 14.01 3.78
CA GLU A 107 -0.85 14.76 3.84
C GLU A 107 -2.05 13.92 3.40
N TYR A 108 -1.87 12.64 3.07
CA TYR A 108 -2.96 11.84 2.53
C TYR A 108 -3.94 11.40 3.62
N ILE A 109 -3.47 10.71 4.66
CA ILE A 109 -4.28 10.39 5.85
C ILE A 109 -3.74 11.07 7.12
N GLY A 110 -2.44 11.43 7.14
CA GLY A 110 -1.75 11.96 8.32
C GLY A 110 -1.26 10.89 9.31
N GLY A 111 -1.33 9.59 8.98
CA GLY A 111 -0.92 8.48 9.83
C GLY A 111 -1.18 7.08 9.25
N HIS A 112 -1.32 6.09 10.12
CA HIS A 112 -1.63 4.71 9.71
C HIS A 112 -3.05 4.37 10.13
N ILE A 113 -3.81 3.72 9.25
CA ILE A 113 -5.20 3.37 9.53
C ILE A 113 -5.53 1.96 9.05
N ILE A 114 -6.45 1.32 9.77
CA ILE A 114 -7.25 0.22 9.27
C ILE A 114 -8.72 0.69 9.24
N SER A 115 -9.40 0.50 8.11
CA SER A 115 -10.80 0.90 7.94
C SER A 115 -11.61 -0.16 7.22
N THR A 116 -12.92 -0.18 7.45
CA THR A 116 -13.85 -1.10 6.78
C THR A 116 -14.84 -0.33 5.93
N GLY A 117 -15.14 -0.83 4.73
CA GLY A 117 -16.11 -0.22 3.83
C GLY A 117 -15.83 -0.55 2.38
N ILE A 118 -16.55 0.13 1.49
CA ILE A 118 -16.30 0.06 0.05
C ILE A 118 -15.14 1.01 -0.26
N TYR A 119 -14.10 0.50 -0.91
CA TYR A 119 -12.91 1.25 -1.32
C TYR A 119 -12.70 1.18 -2.82
#